data_AF-A0A1W2DE72-F1
#
_entry.id   AF-A0A1W2DE72-F1
#
_cell.length_a   1.000
_cell.length_b   1.000
_cell.length_c   1.000
_cell.angle_alpha   90.00
_cell.angle_beta   90.00
_cell.angle_gamma   90.00
#
_symmetry.space_group_name_H-M   'P 1'
#
loop_
_entity.id
_entity.type
_entity.pdbx_description
1 polymer ?
#
loop_
_entity_poly.entity_id
_entity_poly.type
_entity_poly.pdbx_seq_one_letter_code
_entity_poly.pdbx_strand_id
1 'polypeptide(L)'
;MISASQPTDAVLLARAHLSLVAGSCVGEQADLTALSALVAEVGPIEASNRISSGDFVFASKNAMSGGGAVGLARRHLEEIGRCGGRLVVPEDAEWPGERLAPPSEGGRRDRGSGEPLALWVRGPHCLSEFLGKAVAVTGARAASPYGVQVASEFGSDLAANGVTVVAGGAYGIDEAAHRGALTTDGRTVAVLPCGVDVAYPVGNSVLLERISREGLLISEYSPGVVPARQRFLARNRIVAACSDGLVVVEAGRRSGTSYTARITAVLGRVVMAVPGPITSATSVGCLELMRDGRAIPVGSTEDILKALQSRTDGVGGNRTMPASQAVRPEAAS
;
A
#
# COMPACT_ATOMS: atom_id res chain seq x y z
N MET A 1 12.99 18.44 19.08
CA MET A 1 12.67 17.00 19.28
C MET A 1 11.39 16.94 20.08
N ILE A 2 10.24 16.87 19.42
CA ILE A 2 8.98 16.53 20.10
C ILE A 2 9.05 15.02 20.31
N SER A 3 9.17 14.59 21.56
CA SER A 3 9.05 13.17 21.92
C SER A 3 7.66 12.73 21.46
N ALA A 4 7.57 11.94 20.39
CA ALA A 4 6.29 11.39 19.94
C ALA A 4 5.77 10.48 21.07
N SER A 5 4.75 10.95 21.78
CA SER A 5 4.08 10.22 22.85
C SER A 5 3.21 9.12 22.25
N GLN A 6 3.18 7.95 22.89
CA GLN A 6 2.21 6.90 22.56
C GLN A 6 0.78 7.47 22.58
N PRO A 7 -0.08 7.14 21.62
CA PRO A 7 -1.45 7.62 21.58
C PRO A 7 -2.22 7.11 22.80
N THR A 8 -3.14 7.93 23.29
CA THR A 8 -4.04 7.50 24.37
C THR A 8 -5.04 6.44 23.87
N ASP A 9 -5.56 5.61 24.78
CA ASP A 9 -6.61 4.63 24.46
C ASP A 9 -7.84 5.26 23.78
N ALA A 10 -8.17 6.51 24.15
CA ALA A 10 -9.26 7.25 23.53
C ALA A 10 -8.98 7.58 22.05
N VAL A 11 -7.73 7.95 21.71
CA VAL A 11 -7.31 8.18 20.32
C VAL A 11 -7.34 6.87 19.54
N LEU A 12 -6.81 5.78 20.11
CA LEU A 12 -6.82 4.46 19.46
C LEU A 12 -8.23 3.96 19.17
N LEU A 13 -9.15 4.08 20.14
CA LEU A 13 -10.55 3.69 19.96
C LEU A 13 -11.23 4.54 18.88
N ALA A 14 -11.01 5.85 18.89
CA ALA A 14 -11.58 6.75 17.89
C ALA A 14 -11.05 6.42 16.49
N ARG A 15 -9.73 6.21 16.34
CA ARG A 15 -9.08 5.82 15.07
C ARG A 15 -9.54 4.45 14.59
N ALA A 16 -9.74 3.48 15.49
CA ALA A 16 -10.31 2.17 15.15
C ALA A 16 -11.73 2.30 14.60
N HIS A 17 -12.57 3.14 15.23
CA HIS A 17 -13.92 3.44 14.75
C HIS A 17 -13.90 4.12 13.38
N LEU A 18 -13.05 5.13 13.19
CA LEU A 18 -12.90 5.83 11.91
C LEU A 18 -12.39 4.89 10.80
N SER A 19 -11.45 3.99 11.10
CA SER A 19 -10.99 2.94 10.18
C SER A 19 -12.12 2.01 9.75
N LEU A 20 -12.98 1.60 10.70
CA LEU A 20 -14.17 0.79 10.41
C LEU A 20 -15.15 1.52 9.48
N VAL A 21 -15.45 2.79 9.78
CA VAL A 21 -16.31 3.65 8.94
C VAL A 21 -15.73 3.76 7.53
N ALA A 22 -14.45 4.09 7.39
CA ALA A 22 -13.78 4.17 6.10
C ALA A 22 -13.83 2.83 5.33
N GLY A 23 -13.57 1.71 6.00
CA GLY A 23 -13.65 0.36 5.42
C GLY A 23 -15.05 -0.05 4.95
N SER A 24 -16.10 0.57 5.49
CA SER A 24 -17.50 0.39 5.08
C SER A 24 -17.96 1.33 3.96
N CYS A 25 -17.23 2.42 3.71
CA CYS A 25 -17.49 3.39 2.64
C CYS A 25 -16.67 3.13 1.36
N VAL A 26 -16.03 1.96 1.24
CA VAL A 26 -15.11 1.69 0.11
C VAL A 26 -15.88 1.70 -1.22
N GLY A 27 -15.47 2.60 -2.11
CA GLY A 27 -16.12 2.85 -3.40
C GLY A 27 -16.77 4.24 -3.46
N GLU A 28 -17.07 4.84 -2.31
CA GLU A 28 -17.65 6.17 -2.18
C GLU A 28 -16.56 7.20 -1.86
N GLN A 29 -15.88 7.68 -2.90
CA GLN A 29 -14.73 8.59 -2.74
C GLN A 29 -15.11 9.91 -2.04
N ALA A 30 -16.35 10.39 -2.24
CA ALA A 30 -16.85 11.59 -1.59
C ALA A 30 -16.91 11.42 -0.06
N ASP A 31 -17.46 10.30 0.41
CA ASP A 31 -17.56 9.96 1.83
C ASP A 31 -16.18 9.82 2.49
N LEU A 32 -15.24 9.14 1.82
CA LEU A 32 -13.86 9.00 2.32
C LEU A 32 -13.16 10.37 2.41
N THR A 33 -13.41 11.25 1.43
CA THR A 33 -12.81 12.61 1.43
C THR A 33 -13.42 13.47 2.54
N ALA A 34 -14.74 13.40 2.73
CA ALA A 34 -15.42 14.13 3.79
C ALA A 34 -15.00 13.63 5.18
N LEU A 35 -14.81 12.32 5.34
CA LEU A 35 -14.29 11.72 6.57
C LEU A 35 -12.88 12.22 6.90
N SER A 36 -11.96 12.18 5.93
CA SER A 36 -10.61 12.71 6.12
C SER A 36 -10.61 14.19 6.46
N ALA A 37 -11.48 14.99 5.82
CA ALA A 37 -11.62 16.41 6.10
C ALA A 37 -12.14 16.67 7.53
N LEU A 38 -13.16 15.93 7.97
CA LEU A 38 -13.68 16.02 9.33
C LEU A 38 -12.58 15.71 10.36
N VAL A 39 -11.84 14.62 10.18
CA VAL A 39 -10.74 14.25 11.10
C VAL A 39 -9.65 15.32 11.13
N ALA A 40 -9.32 15.92 9.99
CA ALA A 40 -8.35 17.01 9.94
C ALA A 40 -8.84 18.29 10.63
N GLU A 41 -10.14 18.57 10.60
CA GLU A 41 -10.75 19.75 11.19
C GLU A 41 -10.88 19.65 12.72
N VAL A 42 -11.42 18.53 13.21
CA VAL A 42 -11.81 18.41 14.64
C VAL A 42 -10.98 17.40 15.43
N GLY A 43 -10.08 16.67 14.77
CA GLY A 43 -9.32 15.56 15.36
C GLY A 43 -10.12 14.26 15.43
N PRO A 44 -9.46 13.12 15.74
CA PRO A 44 -10.07 11.79 15.63
C PRO A 44 -11.19 11.56 16.65
N ILE A 45 -11.01 12.03 17.90
CA ILE A 45 -11.98 11.79 18.99
C ILE A 45 -13.31 12.48 18.67
N GLU A 46 -13.27 13.77 18.35
CA GLU A 46 -14.47 14.55 18.07
C GLU A 46 -15.14 14.08 16.77
N ALA A 47 -14.36 13.73 15.73
CA ALA A 47 -14.90 13.15 14.50
C ALA A 47 -15.65 11.84 14.79
N SER A 48 -15.06 10.94 15.60
CA SER A 48 -15.69 9.70 16.04
C SER A 48 -17.00 9.96 16.81
N ASN A 49 -17.00 10.94 17.71
CA ASN A 49 -18.19 11.32 18.49
C ASN A 49 -19.32 11.77 17.58
N ARG A 50 -19.07 12.75 16.70
CA ARG A 50 -20.08 13.29 15.76
C ARG A 50 -20.66 12.22 14.83
N ILE A 51 -19.83 11.30 14.37
CA ILE A 51 -20.30 10.16 13.57
C ILE A 51 -21.22 9.28 14.41
N SER A 52 -20.78 8.91 15.63
CA SER A 52 -21.53 8.01 16.51
C SER A 52 -22.86 8.57 17.03
N SER A 53 -22.95 9.90 17.19
CA SER A 53 -24.18 10.61 17.58
C SER A 53 -25.13 10.85 16.41
N GLY A 54 -24.67 10.71 15.17
CA GLY A 54 -25.44 11.01 13.96
C GLY A 54 -25.35 12.48 13.51
N ASP A 55 -24.48 13.28 14.10
CA ASP A 55 -24.22 14.68 13.72
C ASP A 55 -23.40 14.81 12.43
N PHE A 56 -22.97 13.67 11.86
CA PHE A 56 -22.33 13.59 10.55
C PHE A 56 -23.01 12.52 9.69
N VAL A 57 -23.43 12.90 8.49
CA VAL A 57 -24.19 12.02 7.58
C VAL A 57 -23.34 11.68 6.36
N PHE A 58 -23.21 10.37 6.10
CA PHE A 58 -22.58 9.83 4.89
C PHE A 58 -23.61 9.65 3.77
N ALA A 59 -23.16 9.77 2.52
CA ALA A 59 -23.99 9.39 1.38
C ALA A 59 -24.22 7.87 1.33
N SER A 60 -23.20 7.09 1.72
CA SER A 60 -23.25 5.64 1.85
C SER A 60 -24.21 5.21 2.95
N LYS A 61 -25.22 4.41 2.56
CA LYS A 61 -26.11 3.72 3.51
C LYS A 61 -25.42 2.58 4.28
N ASN A 62 -24.24 2.15 3.83
CA ASN A 62 -23.46 1.09 4.46
C ASN A 62 -22.47 1.62 5.49
N ALA A 63 -22.36 2.95 5.64
CA ALA A 63 -21.44 3.56 6.59
C ALA A 63 -21.76 3.08 8.02
N MET A 64 -20.81 2.37 8.64
CA MET A 64 -20.91 1.86 10.00
C MET A 64 -20.75 3.00 11.02
N SER A 65 -21.74 3.89 11.08
CA SER A 65 -21.68 5.18 11.77
C SER A 65 -22.39 5.21 13.12
N GLY A 66 -23.29 4.27 13.43
CA GLY A 66 -24.05 4.30 14.69
C GLY A 66 -23.25 3.87 15.93
N GLY A 67 -23.74 4.16 17.14
CA GLY A 67 -23.06 3.86 18.42
C GLY A 67 -22.61 2.40 18.63
N GLY A 68 -23.25 1.42 17.98
CA GLY A 68 -22.80 0.02 17.97
C GLY A 68 -21.44 -0.20 17.28
N ALA A 69 -21.05 0.69 16.37
CA ALA A 69 -19.77 0.64 15.65
C ALA A 69 -18.58 0.93 16.56
N VAL A 70 -18.72 1.82 17.54
CA VAL A 70 -17.69 2.07 18.56
C VAL A 70 -17.45 0.82 19.42
N GLY A 71 -18.52 0.10 19.77
CA GLY A 71 -18.42 -1.18 20.47
C GLY A 71 -17.70 -2.25 19.66
N LEU A 72 -17.94 -2.31 18.34
CA LEU A 72 -17.22 -3.20 17.43
C LEU A 72 -15.74 -2.81 17.28
N ALA A 73 -15.45 -1.51 17.16
CA ALA A 73 -14.07 -1.00 17.08
C ALA A 73 -13.24 -1.39 18.30
N ARG A 74 -13.84 -1.34 19.51
CA ARG A 74 -13.19 -1.85 20.73
C ARG A 74 -12.86 -3.33 20.63
N ARG A 75 -13.81 -4.17 20.18
CA ARG A 75 -13.57 -5.60 19.98
C ARG A 75 -12.44 -5.86 18.99
N HIS A 76 -12.39 -5.11 17.88
CA HIS A 76 -11.30 -5.24 16.91
C HIS A 76 -9.93 -4.91 17.52
N LEU A 77 -9.82 -3.91 18.39
CA LEU A 77 -8.57 -3.61 19.11
C LEU A 77 -8.15 -4.77 20.04
N GLU A 78 -9.09 -5.41 20.72
CA GLU A 78 -8.81 -6.58 21.55
C GLU A 78 -8.40 -7.79 20.71
N GLU A 79 -9.11 -8.05 19.61
CA GLU A 79 -8.87 -9.17 18.69
C GLU A 79 -7.49 -9.07 18.05
N ILE A 80 -7.10 -7.89 17.55
CA ILE A 80 -5.78 -7.73 16.93
C ILE A 80 -4.66 -7.94 17.94
N GLY A 81 -4.84 -7.48 19.18
CA GLY A 81 -3.88 -7.70 20.27
C GLY A 81 -3.65 -9.19 20.56
N ARG A 82 -4.71 -10.01 20.53
CA ARG A 82 -4.61 -11.47 20.70
C ARG A 82 -3.84 -12.16 19.57
N CYS A 83 -3.80 -11.56 18.38
CA CYS A 83 -3.09 -12.08 17.21
C CYS A 83 -1.64 -11.56 17.07
N GLY A 84 -1.11 -10.85 18.07
CA GLY A 84 0.23 -10.26 18.02
C GLY A 84 0.31 -9.05 17.09
N GLY A 85 -0.81 -8.35 16.90
CA GLY A 85 -0.88 -7.12 16.13
C GLY A 85 -1.31 -5.93 16.97
N ARG A 86 -1.46 -4.79 16.30
CA ARG A 86 -1.86 -3.50 16.86
C ARG A 86 -2.47 -2.60 15.80
N LEU A 87 -3.10 -1.52 16.25
CA LEU A 87 -3.46 -0.39 15.40
C LEU A 87 -2.32 0.63 15.46
N VAL A 88 -1.85 1.09 14.32
CA VAL A 88 -0.91 2.20 14.19
C VAL A 88 -1.65 3.37 13.56
N VAL A 89 -1.56 4.54 14.18
CA VAL A 89 -2.31 5.75 13.80
C VAL A 89 -1.36 6.92 13.54
N PRO A 90 -1.77 8.00 12.85
CA PRO A 90 -0.94 9.19 12.64
C PRO A 90 -0.32 9.80 13.90
N GLU A 91 -0.95 9.60 15.05
CA GLU A 91 -0.46 10.03 16.36
C GLU A 91 0.65 9.12 16.95
N ASP A 92 0.91 7.95 16.36
CA ASP A 92 1.97 7.02 16.80
C ASP A 92 3.35 7.42 16.29
N ALA A 93 4.38 7.19 17.12
CA ALA A 93 5.79 7.22 16.68
C ALA A 93 6.10 6.15 15.60
N GLU A 94 5.29 5.11 15.54
CA GLU A 94 5.37 4.04 14.55
C GLU A 94 4.74 4.43 13.19
N TRP A 95 3.98 5.53 13.12
CA TRP A 95 3.39 5.98 11.86
C TRP A 95 4.48 6.29 10.83
N PRO A 96 4.42 5.73 9.61
CA PRO A 96 5.44 5.98 8.58
C PRO A 96 5.28 7.36 7.90
N GLY A 97 4.69 8.35 8.61
CA GLY A 97 4.73 9.79 8.32
C GLY A 97 4.56 10.18 6.85
N GLU A 98 5.50 11.00 6.36
CA GLU A 98 5.51 11.55 5.00
C GLU A 98 5.34 10.52 3.89
N ARG A 99 5.67 9.24 4.14
CA ARG A 99 5.49 8.17 3.15
C ARG A 99 4.02 7.96 2.79
N LEU A 100 3.12 8.13 3.75
CA LEU A 100 1.66 7.95 3.58
C LEU A 100 0.91 9.26 3.30
N ALA A 101 1.59 10.39 3.44
CA ALA A 101 1.01 11.70 3.18
C ALA A 101 0.58 11.82 1.70
N PRO A 102 -0.53 12.51 1.41
CA PRO A 102 -0.91 12.81 0.05
C PRO A 102 0.15 13.72 -0.60
N PRO A 103 0.32 13.68 -1.94
CA PRO A 103 1.23 14.59 -2.61
C PRO A 103 0.87 16.06 -2.33
N SER A 104 1.86 16.87 -1.98
CA SER A 104 1.72 18.31 -1.72
C SER A 104 1.46 19.09 -3.01
N GLU A 105 0.30 19.76 -3.08
CA GLU A 105 -0.17 20.73 -4.08
C GLU A 105 -0.26 20.31 -5.58
N GLY A 106 -1.33 20.77 -6.24
CA GLY A 106 -1.47 20.79 -7.71
C GLY A 106 -1.72 19.46 -8.44
N GLY A 107 -1.43 18.31 -7.81
CA GLY A 107 -1.74 17.00 -8.35
C GLY A 107 -3.24 16.72 -8.32
N ARG A 108 -3.83 16.36 -9.46
CA ARG A 108 -5.20 15.82 -9.51
C ARG A 108 -5.27 14.66 -8.51
N ARG A 109 -6.03 14.80 -7.42
CA ARG A 109 -6.27 13.71 -6.47
C ARG A 109 -6.83 12.54 -7.25
N ASP A 110 -5.98 11.57 -7.56
CA ASP A 110 -6.42 10.35 -8.20
C ASP A 110 -7.33 9.61 -7.20
N ARG A 111 -8.32 8.88 -7.70
CA ARG A 111 -9.25 8.13 -6.83
C ARG A 111 -8.41 7.20 -5.93
N GLY A 112 -8.48 7.41 -4.61
CA GLY A 112 -7.68 6.68 -3.64
C GLY A 112 -6.27 7.24 -3.38
N SER A 113 -6.07 8.55 -3.28
CA SER A 113 -4.78 9.17 -2.91
C SER A 113 -4.76 9.83 -1.51
N GLY A 114 -5.79 9.57 -0.69
CA GLY A 114 -5.87 10.14 0.67
C GLY A 114 -5.01 9.37 1.67
N GLU A 115 -4.45 10.05 2.67
CA GLU A 115 -3.75 9.39 3.78
C GLU A 115 -4.68 8.38 4.48
N PRO A 116 -4.23 7.14 4.75
CA PRO A 116 -5.02 6.20 5.54
C PRO A 116 -5.29 6.76 6.94
N LEU A 117 -6.50 6.52 7.48
CA LEU A 117 -6.85 7.02 8.81
C LEU A 117 -6.15 6.25 9.94
N ALA A 118 -5.81 4.99 9.68
CA ALA A 118 -5.03 4.11 10.53
C ALA A 118 -4.56 2.91 9.70
N LEU A 119 -3.58 2.17 10.22
CA LEU A 119 -3.12 0.89 9.68
C LEU A 119 -3.18 -0.18 10.77
N TRP A 120 -3.85 -1.28 10.49
CA TRP A 120 -3.78 -2.51 11.28
C TRP A 120 -2.49 -3.23 10.92
N VAL A 121 -1.66 -3.53 11.91
CA VAL A 121 -0.33 -4.11 11.74
C VAL A 121 -0.25 -5.41 12.55
N ARG A 122 0.26 -6.48 11.94
CA ARG A 122 0.55 -7.75 12.62
C ARG A 122 2.01 -8.12 12.39
N GLY A 123 2.73 -8.37 13.48
CA GLY A 123 4.14 -8.72 13.49
C GLY A 123 4.97 -7.88 14.46
N PRO A 124 6.22 -8.30 14.74
CA PRO A 124 6.95 -7.85 15.92
C PRO A 124 7.70 -6.53 15.74
N HIS A 125 7.85 -6.04 14.50
CA HIS A 125 8.72 -4.90 14.20
C HIS A 125 7.97 -3.56 14.18
N CYS A 126 8.66 -2.47 14.53
CA CYS A 126 8.14 -1.10 14.39
C CYS A 126 8.00 -0.73 12.90
N LEU A 127 6.78 -0.44 12.44
CA LEU A 127 6.47 -0.17 11.03
C LEU A 127 7.31 0.96 10.41
N SER A 128 7.45 2.11 11.08
CA SER A 128 8.21 3.25 10.54
C SER A 128 9.69 2.91 10.32
N GLU A 129 10.32 2.24 11.28
CA GLU A 129 11.70 1.77 11.18
C GLU A 129 11.87 0.68 10.10
N PHE A 130 10.91 -0.24 10.04
CA PHE A 130 10.91 -1.32 9.08
C PHE A 130 10.71 -0.81 7.65
N LEU A 131 10.04 0.32 7.46
CA LEU A 131 9.90 1.02 6.18
C LEU A 131 10.99 2.08 5.92
N GLY A 132 12.04 2.16 6.75
CA GLY A 132 13.08 3.19 6.63
C GLY A 132 13.72 3.27 5.24
N LYS A 133 14.00 2.12 4.64
CA LYS A 133 14.40 1.96 3.23
C LYS A 133 13.61 0.80 2.63
N ALA A 134 12.76 1.07 1.66
CA ALA A 134 11.78 0.09 1.19
C ALA A 134 11.57 0.15 -0.33
N VAL A 135 11.38 -1.00 -0.96
CA VAL A 135 11.10 -1.10 -2.40
C VAL A 135 9.90 -2.00 -2.60
N ALA A 136 8.94 -1.53 -3.40
CA ALA A 136 7.83 -2.36 -3.79
C ALA A 136 8.25 -3.29 -4.94
N VAL A 137 8.00 -4.58 -4.81
CA VAL A 137 8.23 -5.57 -5.89
C VAL A 137 6.91 -6.27 -6.17
N THR A 138 6.35 -6.08 -7.37
CA THR A 138 5.02 -6.60 -7.70
C THR A 138 4.89 -6.94 -9.18
N GLY A 139 3.81 -7.64 -9.54
CA GLY A 139 3.57 -8.01 -10.92
C GLY A 139 2.42 -8.99 -11.12
N ALA A 140 2.58 -9.87 -12.11
CA ALA A 140 1.56 -10.81 -12.54
C ALA A 140 1.25 -11.85 -11.44
N ARG A 141 -0.04 -12.12 -11.25
CA ARG A 141 -0.50 -13.20 -10.36
C ARG A 141 -0.25 -14.58 -10.93
N ALA A 142 -0.41 -14.71 -12.25
CA ALA A 142 0.02 -15.87 -13.02
C ALA A 142 1.40 -15.55 -13.61
N ALA A 143 2.42 -15.55 -12.75
CA ALA A 143 3.80 -15.26 -13.14
C ALA A 143 4.40 -16.42 -13.92
N SER A 144 5.27 -16.12 -14.88
CA SER A 144 6.08 -17.13 -15.56
C SER A 144 7.17 -17.69 -14.63
N PRO A 145 7.80 -18.84 -14.94
CA PRO A 145 8.97 -19.31 -14.21
C PRO A 145 10.11 -18.27 -14.16
N TYR A 146 10.30 -17.52 -15.25
CA TYR A 146 11.24 -16.41 -15.31
C TYR A 146 10.87 -15.31 -14.30
N GLY A 147 9.60 -14.88 -14.29
CA GLY A 147 9.13 -13.86 -13.36
C GLY A 147 9.24 -14.28 -11.90
N VAL A 148 8.94 -15.54 -11.57
CA VAL A 148 9.11 -16.10 -10.22
C VAL A 148 10.57 -16.08 -9.80
N GLN A 149 11.48 -16.53 -10.68
CA GLN A 149 12.91 -16.52 -10.39
C GLN A 149 13.42 -15.10 -10.13
N VAL A 150 13.16 -14.16 -11.04
CA VAL A 150 13.61 -12.77 -10.91
C VAL A 150 13.05 -12.10 -9.66
N ALA A 151 11.76 -12.30 -9.37
CA ALA A 151 11.14 -11.73 -8.17
C ALA A 151 11.75 -12.30 -6.89
N SER A 152 12.04 -13.60 -6.86
CA SER A 152 12.71 -14.24 -5.72
C SER A 152 14.14 -13.74 -5.53
N GLU A 153 14.91 -13.60 -6.62
CA GLU A 153 16.28 -13.06 -6.60
C GLU A 153 16.28 -11.61 -6.10
N PHE A 154 15.44 -10.74 -6.65
CA PHE A 154 15.29 -9.37 -6.18
C PHE A 154 14.84 -9.30 -4.72
N GLY A 155 13.91 -10.16 -4.32
CA GLY A 155 13.47 -10.25 -2.92
C GLY A 155 14.63 -10.55 -1.98
N SER A 156 15.40 -11.59 -2.28
CA SER A 156 16.57 -12.03 -1.50
C SER A 156 17.66 -10.94 -1.44
N ASP A 157 18.06 -10.42 -2.60
CA ASP A 157 19.17 -9.48 -2.71
C ASP A 157 18.85 -8.12 -2.11
N LEU A 158 17.64 -7.59 -2.32
CA LEU A 158 17.21 -6.33 -1.70
C LEU A 158 17.24 -6.46 -0.18
N ALA A 159 16.71 -7.57 0.34
CA ALA A 159 16.66 -7.82 1.76
C ALA A 159 18.07 -8.01 2.37
N ALA A 160 18.98 -8.69 1.66
CA ALA A 160 20.40 -8.81 2.03
C ALA A 160 21.12 -7.44 2.04
N ASN A 161 20.66 -6.48 1.23
CA ASN A 161 21.15 -5.10 1.21
C ASN A 161 20.42 -4.18 2.21
N GLY A 162 19.69 -4.74 3.18
CA GLY A 162 18.97 -4.00 4.21
C GLY A 162 17.77 -3.20 3.67
N VAL A 163 17.27 -3.52 2.48
CA VAL A 163 16.09 -2.90 1.87
C VAL A 163 14.87 -3.77 2.14
N THR A 164 13.83 -3.16 2.70
CA THR A 164 12.57 -3.84 2.96
C THR A 164 11.80 -4.07 1.67
N VAL A 165 11.42 -5.32 1.42
CA VAL A 165 10.59 -5.70 0.28
C VAL A 165 9.11 -5.50 0.64
N VAL A 166 8.42 -4.64 -0.11
CA VAL A 166 6.99 -4.38 0.07
C VAL A 166 6.22 -5.02 -1.08
N ALA A 167 5.20 -5.82 -0.79
CA ALA A 167 4.31 -6.33 -1.83
C ALA A 167 2.92 -6.60 -1.26
N GLY A 168 2.02 -7.09 -2.10
CA GLY A 168 0.64 -7.31 -1.74
C GLY A 168 0.30 -8.70 -1.19
N GLY A 169 1.27 -9.60 -1.03
CA GLY A 169 1.00 -10.99 -0.63
C GLY A 169 0.16 -11.81 -1.61
N ALA A 170 -0.07 -11.33 -2.84
CA ALA A 170 -0.81 -12.07 -3.86
C ALA A 170 -0.01 -13.28 -4.38
N TYR A 171 -0.65 -14.14 -5.17
CA TYR A 171 0.07 -15.17 -5.94
C TYR A 171 1.07 -14.57 -6.92
N GLY A 172 2.01 -15.39 -7.39
CA GLY A 172 2.94 -15.02 -8.47
C GLY A 172 4.07 -14.14 -7.96
N ILE A 173 4.25 -12.96 -8.57
CA ILE A 173 5.40 -12.08 -8.28
C ILE A 173 5.46 -11.65 -6.80
N ASP A 174 4.33 -11.25 -6.22
CA ASP A 174 4.28 -10.82 -4.81
C ASP A 174 4.75 -11.96 -3.87
N GLU A 175 4.24 -13.17 -4.08
CA GLU A 175 4.63 -14.36 -3.31
C GLU A 175 6.12 -14.64 -3.45
N ALA A 176 6.65 -14.65 -4.67
CA ALA A 176 8.05 -14.93 -4.95
C ALA A 176 8.98 -13.89 -4.30
N ALA A 177 8.64 -12.60 -4.37
CA ALA A 177 9.41 -11.54 -3.76
C ALA A 177 9.48 -11.67 -2.23
N HIS A 178 8.35 -11.97 -1.58
CA HIS A 178 8.32 -12.21 -0.14
C HIS A 178 9.12 -13.47 0.25
N ARG A 179 8.99 -14.56 -0.50
CA ARG A 179 9.76 -15.79 -0.25
C ARG A 179 11.25 -15.52 -0.35
N GLY A 180 11.70 -14.81 -1.38
CA GLY A 180 13.09 -14.39 -1.54
C GLY A 180 13.58 -13.57 -0.36
N ALA A 181 12.84 -12.55 0.07
CA ALA A 181 13.26 -11.72 1.21
C ALA A 181 13.42 -12.54 2.51
N LEU A 182 12.59 -13.56 2.70
CA LEU A 182 12.64 -14.46 3.86
C LEU A 182 13.72 -15.54 3.78
N THR A 183 14.43 -15.72 2.65
CA THR A 183 15.57 -16.67 2.61
C THR A 183 16.84 -16.11 3.23
N THR A 184 16.92 -14.79 3.41
CA THR A 184 18.08 -14.09 3.96
C THR A 184 17.84 -13.52 5.37
N ASP A 185 16.78 -13.98 6.04
CA ASP A 185 16.26 -13.40 7.30
C ASP A 185 16.06 -11.87 7.21
N GLY A 186 15.78 -11.40 5.98
CA GLY A 186 15.68 -9.99 5.67
C GLY A 186 14.26 -9.44 5.84
N ARG A 187 14.10 -8.14 5.53
CA ARG A 187 12.88 -7.40 5.85
C ARG A 187 11.84 -7.49 4.75
N THR A 188 10.60 -7.83 5.13
CA THR A 188 9.46 -7.85 4.19
C THR A 188 8.14 -7.39 4.82
N VAL A 189 7.34 -6.65 4.05
CA VAL A 189 6.01 -6.15 4.45
C VAL A 189 4.97 -6.55 3.41
N ALA A 190 3.94 -7.29 3.84
CA ALA A 190 2.78 -7.60 3.00
C ALA A 190 1.61 -6.66 3.31
N VAL A 191 1.16 -5.92 2.30
CA VAL A 191 0.01 -5.02 2.40
C VAL A 191 -1.25 -5.76 1.94
N LEU A 192 -2.23 -5.99 2.81
CA LEU A 192 -3.35 -6.88 2.52
C LEU A 192 -4.63 -6.11 2.11
N PRO A 193 -5.46 -6.67 1.22
CA PRO A 193 -6.75 -6.08 0.82
C PRO A 193 -7.92 -6.51 1.74
N CYS A 194 -7.58 -7.02 2.93
CA CYS A 194 -8.45 -7.65 3.93
C CYS A 194 -7.85 -7.40 5.32
N GLY A 195 -8.54 -7.81 6.39
CA GLY A 195 -7.97 -7.77 7.74
C GLY A 195 -6.65 -8.56 7.82
N VAL A 196 -5.72 -8.13 8.68
CA VAL A 196 -4.39 -8.77 8.84
C VAL A 196 -4.44 -10.15 9.53
N ASP A 197 -5.61 -10.50 10.05
CA ASP A 197 -6.00 -11.79 10.60
C ASP A 197 -6.67 -12.71 9.55
N VAL A 198 -6.95 -12.20 8.35
CA VAL A 198 -7.55 -12.96 7.24
C VAL A 198 -6.49 -13.32 6.21
N ALA A 199 -6.16 -14.61 6.10
CA ALA A 199 -5.23 -15.09 5.09
C ALA A 199 -5.87 -15.07 3.69
N TYR A 200 -5.45 -14.11 2.85
CA TYR A 200 -5.81 -14.08 1.45
C TYR A 200 -4.62 -13.74 0.53
N PRO A 201 -4.38 -14.54 -0.53
CA PRO A 201 -5.12 -15.74 -0.89
C PRO A 201 -4.81 -16.91 0.05
N VAL A 202 -5.76 -17.84 0.21
CA VAL A 202 -5.64 -18.97 1.16
C VAL A 202 -4.42 -19.85 0.88
N GLY A 203 -4.04 -20.01 -0.41
CA GLY A 203 -2.84 -20.75 -0.79
C GLY A 203 -1.53 -20.15 -0.23
N ASN A 204 -1.53 -18.87 0.11
CA ASN A 204 -0.38 -18.18 0.72
C ASN A 204 -0.47 -18.14 2.25
N SER A 205 -1.42 -18.84 2.89
CA SER A 205 -1.60 -18.81 4.36
C SER A 205 -0.32 -19.09 5.15
N VAL A 206 0.45 -20.11 4.76
CA VAL A 206 1.74 -20.44 5.39
C VAL A 206 2.76 -19.32 5.22
N LEU A 207 2.83 -18.71 4.04
CA LEU A 207 3.73 -17.58 3.78
C LEU A 207 3.32 -16.35 4.59
N LEU A 208 2.03 -15.99 4.60
CA LEU A 208 1.52 -14.84 5.35
C LEU A 208 1.73 -15.01 6.85
N GLU A 209 1.52 -16.22 7.39
CA GLU A 209 1.81 -16.52 8.78
C GLU A 209 3.31 -16.39 9.07
N ARG A 210 4.19 -16.86 8.17
CA ARG A 210 5.64 -16.65 8.30
C ARG A 210 6.01 -15.17 8.30
N ILE A 211 5.46 -14.37 7.37
CA ILE A 211 5.65 -12.92 7.33
C ILE A 211 5.15 -12.28 8.64
N SER A 212 4.05 -12.75 9.23
CA SER A 212 3.56 -12.20 10.51
C SER A 212 4.49 -12.47 11.70
N ARG A 213 5.40 -13.44 11.59
CA ARG A 213 6.39 -13.77 12.62
C ARG A 213 7.73 -13.08 12.40
N GLU A 214 8.17 -13.00 11.15
CA GLU A 214 9.52 -12.54 10.77
C GLU A 214 9.53 -11.13 10.17
N GLY A 215 8.40 -10.67 9.63
CA GLY A 215 8.21 -9.37 8.98
C GLY A 215 6.95 -8.65 9.48
N LEU A 216 6.22 -7.98 8.59
CA LEU A 216 4.95 -7.31 8.92
C LEU A 216 3.84 -7.59 7.91
N LEU A 217 2.64 -7.83 8.41
CA LEU A 217 1.40 -7.72 7.65
C LEU A 217 0.75 -6.38 7.99
N ILE A 218 0.32 -5.61 6.99
CA ILE A 218 -0.37 -4.34 7.20
C ILE A 218 -1.67 -4.25 6.39
N SER A 219 -2.67 -3.54 6.90
CA SER A 219 -3.93 -3.30 6.19
C SER A 219 -4.62 -2.03 6.67
N GLU A 220 -5.36 -1.37 5.78
CA GLU A 220 -6.31 -0.32 6.17
C GLU A 220 -7.63 -0.88 6.73
N TYR A 221 -7.85 -2.18 6.56
CA TYR A 221 -9.11 -2.83 6.91
C TYR A 221 -9.03 -3.47 8.29
N SER A 222 -10.10 -3.27 9.07
CA SER A 222 -10.26 -3.86 10.39
C SER A 222 -10.17 -5.40 10.37
N PRO A 223 -9.85 -6.01 11.52
CA PRO A 223 -9.91 -7.46 11.71
C PRO A 223 -11.21 -8.09 11.16
N GLY A 224 -11.09 -9.30 10.63
CA GLY A 224 -12.20 -10.07 10.06
C GLY A 224 -12.71 -9.60 8.69
N VAL A 225 -12.26 -8.44 8.18
CA VAL A 225 -12.70 -7.94 6.88
C VAL A 225 -12.19 -8.85 5.75
N VAL A 226 -13.11 -9.43 4.99
CA VAL A 226 -12.79 -10.32 3.85
C VAL A 226 -12.32 -9.55 2.60
N PRO A 227 -11.59 -10.17 1.65
CA PRO A 227 -11.19 -9.50 0.41
C PRO A 227 -12.39 -9.11 -0.48
N ALA A 228 -12.27 -7.98 -1.18
CA ALA A 228 -13.24 -7.57 -2.19
C ALA A 228 -12.57 -6.78 -3.33
N ARG A 229 -13.14 -6.80 -4.54
CA ARG A 229 -12.49 -6.27 -5.77
C ARG A 229 -12.00 -4.83 -5.61
N GLN A 230 -12.82 -3.95 -5.05
CA GLN A 230 -12.52 -2.54 -4.79
C GLN A 230 -11.37 -2.35 -3.80
N ARG A 231 -11.16 -3.29 -2.87
CA ARG A 231 -10.12 -3.23 -1.84
C ARG A 231 -8.72 -3.46 -2.42
N PHE A 232 -8.58 -4.15 -3.54
CA PHE A 232 -7.28 -4.35 -4.18
C PHE A 232 -6.68 -3.03 -4.72
N LEU A 233 -7.50 -2.16 -5.29
CA LEU A 233 -7.03 -0.87 -5.78
C LEU A 233 -6.65 0.04 -4.62
N ALA A 234 -7.50 0.11 -3.59
CA ALA A 234 -7.23 0.83 -2.35
C ALA A 234 -6.01 0.27 -1.59
N ARG A 235 -5.70 -1.02 -1.70
CA ARG A 235 -4.47 -1.60 -1.17
C ARG A 235 -3.25 -1.16 -1.97
N ASN A 236 -3.33 -1.17 -3.30
CA ASN A 236 -2.18 -0.92 -4.17
C ASN A 236 -1.57 0.49 -3.99
N ARG A 237 -2.38 1.49 -3.62
CA ARG A 237 -1.87 2.81 -3.23
C ARG A 237 -0.97 2.75 -2.00
N ILE A 238 -1.25 1.87 -1.03
CA ILE A 238 -0.44 1.71 0.18
C ILE A 238 0.88 1.00 -0.14
N VAL A 239 0.87 0.01 -1.03
CA VAL A 239 2.12 -0.60 -1.53
C VAL A 239 3.03 0.46 -2.17
N ALA A 240 2.45 1.32 -3.02
CA ALA A 240 3.19 2.45 -3.60
C ALA A 240 3.64 3.45 -2.54
N ALA A 241 2.79 3.79 -1.57
CA ALA A 241 3.05 4.75 -0.51
C ALA A 241 4.04 4.23 0.56
N CYS A 242 4.20 2.93 0.74
CA CYS A 242 5.17 2.35 1.68
C CYS A 242 6.57 2.15 1.09
N SER A 243 6.82 2.52 -0.18
CA SER A 243 8.09 2.24 -0.88
C SER A 243 8.76 3.47 -1.47
N ASP A 244 10.09 3.48 -1.55
CA ASP A 244 10.88 4.54 -2.19
C ASP A 244 10.80 4.50 -3.73
N GLY A 245 10.45 3.33 -4.26
CA GLY A 245 10.21 3.06 -5.67
C GLY A 245 9.52 1.72 -5.89
N LEU A 246 9.05 1.49 -7.11
CA LEU A 246 8.33 0.28 -7.52
C LEU A 246 9.08 -0.47 -8.62
N VAL A 247 9.31 -1.77 -8.43
CA VAL A 247 9.77 -2.69 -9.46
C VAL A 247 8.59 -3.53 -9.96
N VAL A 248 8.30 -3.41 -11.25
CA VAL A 248 7.31 -4.24 -11.95
C VAL A 248 8.04 -5.37 -12.67
N VAL A 249 7.92 -6.60 -12.16
CA VAL A 249 8.63 -7.76 -12.72
C VAL A 249 7.91 -8.28 -13.97
N GLU A 250 6.61 -8.54 -13.85
CA GLU A 250 5.76 -8.93 -14.97
C GLU A 250 4.41 -8.21 -14.88
N ALA A 251 3.89 -7.76 -16.01
CA ALA A 251 2.58 -7.15 -16.11
C ALA A 251 1.99 -7.39 -17.50
N GLY A 252 0.76 -7.91 -17.56
CA GLY A 252 -0.03 -7.85 -18.79
C GLY A 252 -0.56 -6.43 -19.06
N ARG A 253 -0.95 -6.15 -20.30
CA ARG A 253 -1.48 -4.84 -20.76
C ARG A 253 -2.60 -4.27 -19.87
N ARG A 254 -3.52 -5.12 -19.42
CA ARG A 254 -4.68 -4.75 -18.57
C ARG A 254 -4.54 -5.22 -17.12
N SER A 255 -3.34 -5.12 -16.55
CA SER A 255 -3.07 -5.56 -15.18
C SER A 255 -3.36 -4.46 -14.14
N GLY A 256 -3.66 -4.88 -12.90
CA GLY A 256 -3.73 -3.97 -11.75
C GLY A 256 -2.39 -3.32 -11.41
N THR A 257 -1.28 -3.85 -11.92
CA THR A 257 0.07 -3.33 -11.72
C THR A 257 0.27 -1.97 -12.38
N SER A 258 -0.38 -1.72 -13.53
CA SER A 258 -0.34 -0.41 -14.21
C SER A 258 -0.91 0.72 -13.36
N TYR A 259 -1.90 0.41 -12.50
CA TYR A 259 -2.42 1.37 -11.52
C TYR A 259 -1.40 1.65 -10.42
N THR A 260 -0.77 0.63 -9.83
CA THR A 260 0.29 0.81 -8.82
C THR A 260 1.46 1.65 -9.38
N ALA A 261 1.88 1.39 -10.61
CA ALA A 261 2.91 2.17 -11.30
C ALA A 261 2.49 3.64 -11.49
N ARG A 262 1.23 3.89 -11.86
CA ARG A 262 0.71 5.26 -11.98
C ARG A 262 0.74 5.99 -10.63
N ILE A 263 0.24 5.37 -9.57
CA ILE A 263 0.23 5.98 -8.23
C ILE A 263 1.65 6.23 -7.73
N THR A 264 2.57 5.29 -7.95
CA THR A 264 3.99 5.45 -7.61
C THR A 264 4.58 6.69 -8.28
N ALA A 265 4.34 6.88 -9.58
CA ALA A 265 4.80 8.06 -10.31
C ALA A 265 4.14 9.37 -9.81
N VAL A 266 2.85 9.34 -9.46
CA VAL A 266 2.14 10.50 -8.87
C VAL A 266 2.73 10.90 -7.51
N LEU A 267 3.21 9.94 -6.73
CA LEU A 267 3.95 10.17 -5.47
C LEU A 267 5.40 10.63 -5.72
N GLY A 268 5.75 10.93 -6.97
CA GLY A 268 7.09 11.32 -7.41
C GLY A 268 8.13 10.20 -7.33
N ARG A 269 7.72 8.95 -7.09
CA ARG A 269 8.61 7.81 -6.88
C ARG A 269 9.00 7.15 -8.19
N VAL A 270 10.21 6.60 -8.22
CA VAL A 270 10.74 5.94 -9.40
C VAL A 270 9.96 4.65 -9.65
N VAL A 271 9.57 4.44 -10.91
CA VAL A 271 9.00 3.19 -11.40
C VAL A 271 10.08 2.51 -12.24
N MET A 272 10.26 1.24 -11.99
CA MET A 272 11.22 0.37 -12.66
C MET A 272 10.46 -0.82 -13.24
N ALA A 273 10.95 -1.36 -14.35
CA ALA A 273 10.35 -2.51 -14.99
C ALA A 273 11.42 -3.49 -15.45
N VAL A 274 11.14 -4.78 -15.29
CA VAL A 274 12.02 -5.85 -15.75
C VAL A 274 11.77 -6.10 -17.24
N PRO A 275 12.82 -6.12 -18.09
CA PRO A 275 12.71 -6.58 -19.46
C PRO A 275 12.32 -8.06 -19.50
N GLY A 276 11.33 -8.41 -20.31
CA GLY A 276 10.89 -9.80 -20.47
C GLY A 276 10.78 -10.22 -21.93
N PRO A 277 10.55 -11.52 -22.20
CA PRO A 277 10.41 -12.03 -23.57
C PRO A 277 9.28 -11.32 -24.31
N ILE A 278 9.55 -10.80 -25.52
CA ILE A 278 8.53 -10.13 -26.34
C ILE A 278 7.37 -11.05 -26.76
N THR A 279 7.58 -12.36 -26.67
CA THR A 279 6.57 -13.40 -26.93
C THR A 279 5.66 -13.65 -25.72
N SER A 280 6.01 -13.14 -24.53
CA SER A 280 5.22 -13.32 -23.31
C SER A 280 4.14 -12.27 -23.16
N ALA A 281 2.89 -12.71 -22.99
CA ALA A 281 1.77 -11.82 -22.69
C ALA A 281 1.92 -11.10 -21.34
N THR A 282 2.69 -11.66 -20.39
CA THR A 282 2.96 -11.05 -19.09
C THR A 282 4.13 -10.06 -19.11
N SER A 283 4.80 -9.86 -20.25
CA SER A 283 5.86 -8.84 -20.41
C SER A 283 5.38 -7.57 -21.13
N VAL A 284 4.21 -7.61 -21.77
CA VAL A 284 3.67 -6.51 -22.59
C VAL A 284 3.52 -5.21 -21.80
N GLY A 285 3.01 -5.28 -20.57
CA GLY A 285 2.82 -4.11 -19.72
C GLY A 285 4.15 -3.51 -19.24
N CYS A 286 5.16 -4.33 -18.92
CA CYS A 286 6.52 -3.85 -18.65
C CYS A 286 7.09 -3.12 -19.85
N LEU A 287 6.93 -3.70 -21.04
CA LEU A 287 7.38 -3.10 -22.30
C LEU A 287 6.69 -1.77 -22.61
N GLU A 288 5.38 -1.67 -22.38
CA GLU A 288 4.61 -0.43 -22.53
C GLU A 288 5.09 0.64 -21.54
N LEU A 289 5.27 0.28 -20.26
CA LEU A 289 5.80 1.21 -19.25
C LEU A 289 7.18 1.77 -19.63
N MET A 290 8.08 0.92 -20.12
CA MET A 290 9.41 1.34 -20.55
C MET A 290 9.36 2.20 -21.82
N ARG A 291 8.58 1.77 -22.83
CA ARG A 291 8.43 2.49 -24.10
C ARG A 291 7.85 3.90 -23.91
N ASP A 292 6.89 4.03 -22.99
CA ASP A 292 6.24 5.30 -22.69
C ASP A 292 7.10 6.21 -21.78
N GLY A 293 8.33 5.80 -21.44
CA GLY A 293 9.21 6.54 -20.53
C GLY A 293 8.69 6.60 -19.09
N ARG A 294 7.72 5.74 -18.75
CA ARG A 294 7.09 5.67 -17.42
C ARG A 294 7.81 4.74 -16.45
N ALA A 295 8.73 3.91 -16.93
CA ALA A 295 9.56 3.05 -16.10
C ALA A 295 10.99 2.97 -16.64
N ILE A 296 11.96 2.90 -15.74
CA ILE A 296 13.36 2.65 -16.05
C ILE A 296 13.57 1.13 -16.17
N PRO A 297 14.23 0.61 -17.22
CA PRO A 297 14.59 -0.80 -17.30
C PRO A 297 15.59 -1.17 -16.19
N VAL A 298 15.34 -2.27 -15.49
CA VAL A 298 16.26 -2.83 -14.49
C VAL A 298 16.47 -4.33 -14.75
N GLY A 299 17.73 -4.77 -14.74
CA GLY A 299 18.10 -6.18 -14.93
C GLY A 299 18.72 -6.81 -13.68
N SER A 300 19.02 -6.01 -12.66
CA SER A 300 19.70 -6.45 -11.44
C SER A 300 19.27 -5.65 -10.22
N THR A 301 19.55 -6.18 -9.02
CA THR A 301 19.39 -5.45 -7.76
C THR A 301 20.25 -4.17 -7.73
N GLU A 302 21.43 -4.18 -8.35
CA GLU A 302 22.28 -3.00 -8.46
C GLU A 302 21.61 -1.87 -9.27
N ASP A 303 20.94 -2.22 -10.39
CA ASP A 303 20.18 -1.23 -11.18
C ASP A 303 19.05 -0.62 -10.35
N ILE A 304 18.35 -1.44 -9.56
CA ILE A 304 17.29 -0.98 -8.66
C ILE A 304 17.86 0.02 -7.64
N LEU A 305 18.97 -0.33 -6.98
CA LEU A 305 19.60 0.54 -5.98
C LEU A 305 20.08 1.86 -6.60
N LYS A 306 20.69 1.83 -7.79
CA LYS A 306 21.11 3.03 -8.53
C LYS A 306 19.92 3.92 -8.90
N ALA A 307 18.82 3.33 -9.37
CA ALA A 307 17.61 4.06 -9.72
C ALA A 307 17.02 4.79 -8.50
N LEU A 308 17.03 4.17 -7.31
CA LEU A 308 16.59 4.81 -6.06
C LEU A 308 17.51 5.98 -5.65
N GLN A 309 18.82 5.83 -5.81
CA GLN A 309 19.81 6.86 -5.47
C GLN A 309 19.75 8.09 -6.37
N SER A 310 19.54 7.90 -7.68
CA SER A 310 19.45 9.00 -8.64
C SER A 310 18.33 10.02 -8.34
N ARG A 311 17.34 9.62 -7.54
CA ARG A 311 16.29 10.50 -7.03
C ARG A 311 16.74 11.33 -5.84
N THR A 312 17.49 10.75 -4.91
CA THR A 312 18.04 11.48 -3.75
C THR A 312 18.99 12.60 -4.17
N ASP A 313 19.77 12.38 -5.25
CA ASP A 313 20.68 13.40 -5.78
C ASP A 313 19.98 14.45 -6.67
N GLY A 314 18.73 14.17 -7.09
CA GLY A 314 17.96 14.94 -8.06
C GLY A 314 17.11 16.08 -7.50
N VAL A 315 17.18 16.40 -6.19
CA VAL A 315 16.45 17.52 -5.57
C VAL A 315 16.86 18.91 -6.15
N GLY A 316 17.82 18.97 -7.07
CA GLY A 316 18.21 20.17 -7.82
C GLY A 316 17.87 20.21 -9.32
N GLY A 317 17.19 19.21 -9.90
CA GLY A 317 17.11 19.06 -11.36
C GLY A 317 15.71 18.84 -11.92
N ASN A 318 14.98 19.93 -12.16
CA ASN A 318 13.72 19.93 -12.91
C ASN A 318 13.95 19.40 -14.33
N ARG A 319 13.73 18.09 -14.55
CA ARG A 319 13.39 17.57 -15.89
C ARG A 319 11.88 17.46 -15.96
N THR A 320 11.25 18.56 -16.34
CA THR A 320 9.89 18.58 -16.88
C THR A 320 9.79 17.51 -17.96
N MET A 321 8.98 16.47 -17.69
CA MET A 321 8.52 15.53 -18.71
C MET A 321 7.73 16.30 -19.78
N PRO A 322 7.95 16.06 -21.10
CA PRO A 322 7.16 16.70 -22.12
C PRO A 322 5.74 16.13 -22.12
N ALA A 323 4.75 17.01 -22.01
CA ALA A 323 3.35 16.67 -22.20
C ALA A 323 3.06 16.41 -23.69
N SER A 324 2.82 15.15 -24.06
CA SER A 324 2.28 14.75 -25.37
C SER A 324 1.53 13.43 -25.17
N GLN A 325 0.30 13.18 -25.60
CA GLN A 325 -0.68 13.86 -26.44
C GLN A 325 -2.07 13.38 -25.97
N ALA A 326 -3.07 14.26 -26.01
CA ALA A 326 -4.46 13.93 -25.70
C ALA A 326 -5.01 12.92 -26.72
N VAL A 327 -5.38 11.72 -26.24
CA VAL A 327 -6.15 10.75 -27.02
C VAL A 327 -7.57 11.30 -27.21
N ARG A 328 -7.94 11.59 -28.46
CA ARG A 328 -9.32 11.91 -28.86
C ARG A 328 -10.18 10.63 -28.79
N PRO A 329 -11.45 10.71 -28.37
CA PRO A 329 -12.35 9.57 -28.44
C PRO A 329 -12.78 9.32 -29.90
N GLU A 330 -12.61 8.09 -30.38
CA GLU A 330 -13.23 7.62 -31.62
C GLU A 330 -14.75 7.55 -31.46
N ALA A 331 -15.45 8.14 -32.43
CA ALA A 331 -16.90 8.05 -32.57
C ALA A 331 -17.27 6.69 -33.16
N ALA A 332 -18.33 6.09 -32.62
CA ALA A 332 -18.96 4.90 -33.14
C ALA A 332 -19.49 5.13 -34.56
N SER A 333 -19.22 4.18 -35.46
CA SER A 333 -20.05 3.85 -36.63
C SER A 333 -20.30 2.35 -36.59
#